data_AF-Q5JVG7-F1
#
_entry.id   AF-Q5JVG7-F1
#
_cell.length_a   1.000
_cell.length_b   1.000
_cell.length_c   1.000
_cell.angle_alpha   90.00
_cell.angle_beta   90.00
_cell.angle_gamma   90.00
#
_symmetry.space_group_name_H-M   'P 1'
#
loop_
_entity.id
_entity.type
_entity.pdbx_description
1 polymer ?
#
loop_
_entity_poly.entity_id
_entity_poly.type
_entity_poly.pdbx_seq_one_letter_code
_entity_poly.pdbx_strand_id
1 'polypeptide(L)' 'MAFLASGPYLTHQQKVLRLYKRALRHLESWCVQRDKYRYFACLMRARFEEHKNEKDMAKATQLLKEAEEEFW' A
#
# COMPACT_ATOMS: atom_id res chain seq x y z
N MET A 1 -18.10 -3.58 2.25
CA MET A 1 -17.35 -4.35 3.28
C MET A 1 -16.43 -5.34 2.57
N ALA A 2 -15.17 -5.44 2.96
CA ALA A 2 -14.25 -6.41 2.37
C ALA A 2 -14.56 -7.81 2.90
N PHE A 3 -15.16 -8.65 2.05
CA PHE A 3 -15.56 -10.01 2.40
C PHE A 3 -14.32 -10.92 2.47
N LEU A 4 -14.17 -11.66 3.57
CA LEU A 4 -13.17 -12.72 3.74
C LEU A 4 -13.84 -14.00 4.23
N ALA A 5 -13.31 -15.15 3.84
CA ALA A 5 -13.78 -16.45 4.31
C ALA A 5 -13.49 -16.66 5.82
N SER A 6 -12.51 -15.95 6.39
CA SER A 6 -12.17 -15.99 7.82
C SER A 6 -11.95 -14.57 8.36
N GLY A 7 -12.89 -14.12 9.19
CA GLY A 7 -12.87 -12.83 9.90
C GLY A 7 -13.84 -11.78 9.30
N PRO A 8 -14.60 -11.04 10.14
CA PRO A 8 -15.63 -10.10 9.67
C PRO A 8 -15.07 -8.79 9.08
N TYR A 9 -13.79 -8.46 9.31
CA TYR A 9 -13.17 -7.22 8.84
C TYR A 9 -11.66 -7.35 8.61
N LEU A 10 -11.10 -6.43 7.82
CA LEU A 10 -9.66 -6.30 7.63
C LEU A 10 -9.06 -5.43 8.73
N THR A 11 -7.99 -5.92 9.36
CA THR A 11 -7.13 -5.11 10.22
C THR A 11 -6.44 -4.00 9.43
N HIS A 12 -6.04 -2.92 10.09
CA HIS A 12 -5.31 -1.81 9.44
C HIS A 12 -4.05 -2.31 8.72
N GLN A 13 -3.25 -3.14 9.38
CA GLN A 13 -2.07 -3.79 8.78
C GLN A 13 -2.41 -4.55 7.49
N GLN A 14 -3.49 -5.34 7.49
CA GLN A 14 -3.91 -6.08 6.29
C GLN A 14 -4.33 -5.14 5.16
N LYS A 15 -4.97 -4.00 5.46
CA LYS A 15 -5.32 -2.98 4.45
C LYS A 15 -4.07 -2.37 3.83
N VAL A 16 -3.11 -1.95 4.65
CA VAL A 16 -1.81 -1.42 4.19
C VAL A 16 -1.08 -2.43 3.30
N LEU A 17 -0.99 -3.70 3.71
CA LEU A 17 -0.33 -4.74 2.91
C LEU A 17 -1.02 -5.00 1.57
N ARG A 18 -2.35 -4.95 1.54
CA ARG A 18 -3.11 -5.07 0.29
C ARG A 18 -2.90 -3.89 -0.63
N LEU A 19 -2.90 -2.66 -0.09
CA LEU A 19 -2.60 -1.46 -0.85
C LEU A 19 -1.19 -1.51 -1.44
N TYR A 20 -0.18 -1.86 -0.62
CA TYR A 20 1.20 -2.02 -1.08
C TYR A 20 1.32 -3.04 -2.22
N LYS A 21 0.69 -4.21 -2.09
CA LYS A 21 0.68 -5.23 -3.15
C LYS A 21 0.00 -4.71 -4.43
N ARG A 22 -1.13 -4.01 -4.32
CA ARG A 22 -1.84 -3.42 -5.46
C ARG A 22 -1.00 -2.35 -6.15
N ALA A 23 -0.41 -1.44 -5.39
CA ALA A 23 0.48 -0.39 -5.89
C ALA A 23 1.64 -0.98 -6.71
N LEU A 24 2.32 -2.01 -6.20
CA LEU A 24 3.41 -2.66 -6.93
C LEU A 24 2.95 -3.36 -8.21
N ARG A 25 1.76 -3.98 -8.23
CA ARG A 25 1.22 -4.63 -9.44
C ARG A 25 0.78 -3.62 -10.49
N HIS A 26 0.22 -2.50 -10.07
CA HIS A 26 -0.10 -1.39 -10.96
C HIS A 26 1.18 -0.77 -11.52
N LEU A 27 2.20 -0.59 -10.69
CA LEU A 27 3.49 -0.08 -11.13
C LEU A 27 4.16 -1.03 -12.15
N GLU A 28 4.02 -2.34 -11.97
CA GLU A 28 4.46 -3.37 -12.93
C GLU A 28 3.67 -3.34 -14.24
N SER A 29 2.38 -3.00 -14.23
CA SER A 29 1.60 -2.87 -15.47
C SER A 29 1.98 -1.64 -16.29
N TRP A 30 2.43 -0.56 -15.65
CA TRP A 30 2.90 0.65 -16.34
C TRP A 30 4.38 0.56 -16.75
N CYS A 31 5.23 -0.01 -15.88
CA CYS A 31 6.67 -0.16 -16.13
C CYS A 31 6.98 -1.56 -16.69
N VAL A 32 6.82 -1.74 -18.00
CA VAL A 32 7.10 -3.02 -18.68
C VAL A 32 8.56 -3.46 -18.50
N GLN A 33 9.50 -2.50 -18.49
CA GLN A 33 10.93 -2.77 -18.36
C GLN A 33 11.31 -3.06 -16.91
N ARG A 34 12.00 -4.19 -16.68
CA ARG A 34 12.22 -4.75 -15.34
C ARG A 34 13.15 -3.90 -14.47
N ASP A 35 14.15 -3.29 -15.07
CA ASP A 35 15.10 -2.35 -14.48
C ASP A 35 14.38 -1.09 -13.97
N LYS A 36 13.56 -0.46 -14.83
CA LYS A 36 12.75 0.71 -14.44
C LYS A 36 11.76 0.35 -13.34
N TYR A 37 11.06 -0.77 -13.49
CA TYR A 37 10.15 -1.29 -12.46
C TYR A 37 10.86 -1.43 -11.10
N ARG A 38 12.05 -2.03 -11.08
CA ARG A 38 12.80 -2.25 -9.84
C ARG A 38 13.17 -0.95 -9.15
N TYR A 39 13.64 0.03 -9.91
CA TYR A 39 13.94 1.37 -9.39
C TYR A 39 12.71 2.00 -8.70
N PHE A 40 11.59 2.06 -9.40
CA PHE A 40 10.36 2.65 -8.86
C PHE A 40 9.74 1.82 -7.71
N ALA A 41 9.87 0.50 -7.74
CA ALA A 41 9.43 -0.36 -6.64
C ALA A 41 10.23 -0.11 -5.35
N CYS A 42 11.54 0.15 -5.46
CA CYS A 42 12.38 0.55 -4.34
C CYS A 42 11.97 1.92 -3.79
N LEU A 43 11.71 2.90 -4.65
CA LEU A 43 11.20 4.21 -4.22
C LEU A 43 9.84 4.09 -3.53
N MET A 44 8.93 3.28 -4.07
CA MET A 44 7.64 3.01 -3.45
C MET A 44 7.82 2.37 -2.07
N ARG A 45 8.72 1.38 -1.95
CA ARG A 45 9.02 0.78 -0.65
C ARG A 45 9.54 1.80 0.37
N ALA A 46 10.42 2.71 -0.04
CA ALA A 46 10.93 3.76 0.84
C ALA A 46 9.80 4.66 1.36
N ARG A 47 8.84 5.06 0.50
CA ARG A 47 7.65 5.83 0.91
C ARG A 47 6.81 5.11 1.97
N PHE A 48 6.61 3.79 1.82
CA PHE A 48 5.88 3.00 2.82
C PHE A 48 6.67 2.82 4.12
N GLU A 49 8.01 2.75 4.04
CA GLU A 49 8.88 2.60 5.22
C GLU A 49 8.96 3.89 6.06
N GLU A 50 8.85 5.07 5.45
CA GLU A 50 8.85 6.38 6.14
C GLU A 50 7.80 6.47 7.25
N HIS A 51 6.62 5.88 7.04
CA HIS A 51 5.51 5.90 8.00
C HIS A 51 5.30 4.56 8.75
N LYS A 52 6.26 3.63 8.68
CA LYS A 52 6.12 2.28 9.27
C LYS A 52 5.95 2.29 10.79
N ASN A 53 6.59 3.24 11.48
CA ASN A 53 6.64 3.31 12.94
C ASN A 53 5.68 4.37 13.52
N GLU A 54 4.68 4.79 12.75
CA GLU A 54 3.65 5.72 13.23
C GLU A 54 2.81 5.06 14.32
N LYS A 55 2.78 5.67 15.52
CA LYS A 55 2.07 5.11 16.69
C LYS A 55 0.64 5.63 16.79
N ASP A 56 0.36 6.78 16.19
CA ASP A 56 -0.98 7.34 16.16
C ASP A 56 -1.84 6.64 15.09
N MET A 57 -2.80 5.84 15.55
CA MET A 57 -3.70 5.09 14.68
C MET A 57 -4.66 5.98 13.88
N ALA A 58 -5.00 7.18 14.36
CA ALA A 58 -5.85 8.11 13.63
C ALA A 58 -5.09 8.65 12.41
N LYS A 59 -3.86 9.12 12.64
CA LYS A 59 -2.94 9.55 11.58
C LYS A 59 -2.63 8.43 10.59
N ALA A 60 -2.36 7.21 11.07
CA ALA A 60 -2.11 6.06 10.21
C ALA A 60 -3.34 5.68 9.34
N THR A 61 -4.56 5.92 9.83
CA THR A 61 -5.78 5.70 9.05
C THR A 61 -6.01 6.81 8.03
N GLN A 62 -5.67 8.05 8.37
CA GLN A 62 -5.73 9.17 7.45
C GLN A 62 -4.74 9.01 6.30
N LEU A 63 -3.48 8.68 6.61
CA LEU A 63 -2.45 8.38 5.60
C LEU A 63 -2.87 7.23 4.67
N LEU A 64 -3.51 6.19 5.21
CA LEU A 64 -4.02 5.09 4.41
C LEU A 64 -5.13 5.57 3.45
N LYS A 65 -6.02 6.46 3.90
CA LYS A 65 -7.08 7.01 3.06
C LYS A 65 -6.51 7.88 1.95
N GLU A 66 -5.57 8.77 2.27
CA GLU A 66 -4.87 9.61 1.29
C GLU A 66 -4.11 8.76 0.27
N ALA A 67 -3.46 7.67 0.69
CA ALA A 67 -2.78 6.75 -0.20
C ALA A 67 -3.74 5.90 -1.06
N GLU A 68 -4.95 5.58 -0.56
CA GLU A 68 -6.00 4.93 -1.35
C GLU A 68 -6.57 5.89 -2.42
N GLU A 69 -6.68 7.17 -2.11
CA GLU A 69 -7.08 8.23 -3.06
C GLU A 69 -5.98 8.49 -4.11
N GLU A 70 -4.70 8.50 -3.74
CA GLU A 70 -3.57 8.60 -4.70
C GLU A 70 -3.51 7.40 -5.65
N PHE A 71 -3.89 6.21 -5.17
CA PHE A 71 -3.86 4.98 -5.97
C PHE A 71 -5.02 4.87 -6.98
N TRP A 72 -6.16 5.53 -6.71
CA TRP A 72 -7.38 5.43 -7.51
C TRP A 72 -7.31 6.28 -8.79
#